data_AF-A0A7W1EUI7-F1
#
_entry.id   AF-A0A7W1EUI7-F1
#
_cell.length_a   1.000
_cell.length_b   1.000
_cell.length_c   1.000
_cell.angle_alpha   90.00
_cell.angle_beta   90.00
_cell.angle_gamma   90.00
#
_symmetry.space_group_name_H-M   'P 1'
#
loop_
_entity.id
_entity.type
_entity.pdbx_description
1 polymer ?
#
loop_
_entity_poly.entity_id
_entity_poly.type
_entity_poly.pdbx_seq_one_letter_code
_entity_poly.pdbx_strand_id
1 'polypeptide(L)'
;MKKIFIILILALTVDKIFAKEITGYYINLTDDTVKINFKITTEPLSTEINYSSLQCGVIMYNEKHKKVYLKPEEMKEVHFDYENEHYRFVTFSQDLRLCSCFYSDKYLLRQLIDGNLKLFTYTFHNQGAMQTGGRTAMFSGEVNILQKQNGELFKIDYFNFKKTMSEYLSDCPELVTKIQEKIYGKDDLYKIIQEYNQSCKSGK
;
A
#
# COMPACT_ATOMS: atom_id res chain seq x y z
N MET A 1 -12.90 -9.24 -46.85
CA MET A 1 -13.41 -8.08 -46.07
C MET A 1 -14.25 -8.47 -44.85
N LYS A 2 -15.12 -9.49 -44.87
CA LYS A 2 -15.92 -9.91 -43.69
C LYS A 2 -15.12 -10.36 -42.44
N LYS A 3 -13.91 -10.91 -42.61
CA LYS A 3 -13.06 -11.36 -41.49
C LYS A 3 -12.42 -10.21 -40.68
N ILE A 4 -12.21 -9.04 -41.29
CA ILE A 4 -11.62 -7.87 -40.62
C ILE A 4 -12.65 -7.22 -39.66
N PHE A 5 -13.94 -7.26 -40.02
CA PHE A 5 -15.01 -6.71 -39.19
C PHE A 5 -15.22 -7.47 -37.87
N ILE A 6 -14.98 -8.79 -37.84
CA ILE A 6 -15.12 -9.62 -36.64
C ILE A 6 -14.00 -9.32 -35.62
N ILE A 7 -12.77 -9.06 -36.09
CA ILE A 7 -11.63 -8.71 -35.23
C ILE A 7 -11.86 -7.34 -34.57
N LEU A 8 -12.46 -6.39 -35.29
CA LEU A 8 -12.72 -5.04 -34.78
C LEU A 8 -13.84 -5.03 -33.71
N ILE A 9 -14.86 -5.88 -33.86
CA ILE A 9 -15.93 -6.04 -32.86
C ILE A 9 -15.41 -6.74 -31.59
N LEU A 10 -14.52 -7.73 -31.73
CA LEU A 10 -13.92 -8.40 -30.56
C LEU A 10 -12.99 -7.45 -29.77
N ALA A 11 -12.25 -6.57 -30.46
CA ALA A 11 -11.36 -5.60 -29.84
C ALA A 11 -12.09 -4.55 -29.00
N LEU A 12 -13.33 -4.18 -29.36
CA LEU A 12 -14.13 -3.18 -28.65
C LEU A 12 -14.83 -3.71 -27.39
N THR A 13 -14.79 -5.02 -27.12
CA THR A 13 -15.41 -5.62 -25.92
C THR A 13 -14.46 -5.89 -24.76
N VAL A 14 -13.15 -5.68 -24.94
CA VAL A 14 -12.13 -6.06 -23.93
C VAL A 14 -11.98 -5.02 -22.81
N ASP A 15 -12.47 -3.80 -23.00
CA ASP A 15 -12.24 -2.68 -22.07
C ASP A 15 -13.00 -2.77 -20.73
N LYS A 16 -13.99 -3.68 -20.62
CA LYS A 16 -14.78 -3.83 -19.37
C LYS A 16 -14.22 -4.85 -18.37
N ILE A 17 -13.10 -5.51 -18.67
CA ILE A 17 -12.64 -6.69 -17.91
C ILE A 17 -11.79 -6.33 -16.68
N PHE A 18 -11.27 -5.11 -16.57
CA PHE A 18 -10.16 -4.81 -15.64
C PHE A 18 -10.54 -4.07 -14.34
N ALA A 19 -11.82 -4.09 -13.94
CA ALA A 19 -12.23 -3.56 -12.64
C ALA A 19 -13.23 -4.51 -11.98
N LYS A 20 -12.95 -4.87 -10.72
CA LYS A 20 -13.83 -5.71 -9.91
C LYS A 20 -14.58 -4.85 -8.90
N GLU A 21 -15.87 -5.13 -8.75
CA GLU A 21 -16.65 -4.58 -7.65
C GLU A 21 -16.48 -5.47 -6.42
N ILE A 22 -16.03 -4.88 -5.32
CA ILE A 22 -15.69 -5.59 -4.09
C ILE A 22 -16.42 -4.93 -2.93
N THR A 23 -17.13 -5.73 -2.15
CA THR A 23 -17.76 -5.28 -0.91
C THR A 23 -16.69 -5.01 0.13
N GLY A 24 -16.77 -3.86 0.79
CA GLY A 24 -15.92 -3.54 1.94
C GLY A 24 -16.50 -2.42 2.77
N TYR A 25 -15.66 -1.77 3.56
CA TYR A 25 -16.04 -0.60 4.34
C TYR A 25 -14.87 0.36 4.51
N TYR A 26 -15.19 1.59 4.87
CA TYR A 26 -14.21 2.55 5.34
C TYR A 26 -14.63 3.11 6.71
N ILE A 27 -13.65 3.58 7.46
CA ILE A 27 -13.86 4.32 8.70
C ILE A 27 -13.75 5.79 8.35
N ASN A 28 -14.82 6.56 8.57
CA ASN A 28 -14.83 7.99 8.26
C ASN A 28 -14.07 8.80 9.35
N LEU A 29 -14.03 10.13 9.22
CA LEU A 29 -13.35 10.98 10.20
C LEU A 29 -14.02 11.00 11.58
N THR A 30 -15.30 10.67 11.67
CA THR A 30 -16.11 10.61 12.91
C THR A 30 -16.14 9.22 13.56
N ASP A 31 -15.29 8.29 13.09
CA ASP A 31 -15.22 6.89 13.57
C ASP A 31 -16.45 6.03 13.26
N ASP A 32 -17.28 6.45 12.29
CA ASP A 32 -18.36 5.61 11.78
C ASP A 32 -17.86 4.66 10.70
N THR A 33 -18.37 3.43 10.74
CA THR A 33 -18.14 2.42 9.71
C THR A 33 -19.17 2.57 8.59
N VAL A 34 -18.69 2.82 7.37
CA VAL A 34 -19.55 2.98 6.19
C VAL A 34 -19.30 1.83 5.21
N LYS A 35 -20.29 0.95 5.03
CA LYS A 35 -20.23 -0.18 4.10
C LYS A 35 -20.50 0.27 2.67
N ILE A 36 -19.63 -0.12 1.74
CA ILE A 36 -19.71 0.32 0.33
C ILE A 36 -19.19 -0.76 -0.62
N ASN A 37 -19.56 -0.62 -1.90
CA ASN A 37 -18.97 -1.40 -2.99
C ASN A 37 -17.86 -0.58 -3.64
N PHE A 38 -16.63 -1.02 -3.43
CA PHE A 38 -15.44 -0.44 -4.05
C PHE A 38 -15.31 -0.91 -5.49
N LYS A 39 -14.83 -0.01 -6.35
CA LYS A 39 -14.31 -0.37 -7.66
C LYS A 39 -12.80 -0.44 -7.58
N ILE A 40 -12.26 -1.65 -7.41
CA ILE A 40 -10.83 -1.89 -7.36
C ILE A 40 -10.33 -2.17 -8.78
N THR A 41 -9.39 -1.35 -9.23
CA THR A 41 -8.69 -1.51 -10.50
C THR A 41 -7.58 -2.55 -10.35
N THR A 42 -7.48 -3.47 -11.32
CA THR A 42 -6.37 -4.41 -11.41
C THR A 42 -5.44 -4.01 -12.54
N GLU A 43 -4.18 -4.49 -12.48
CA GLU A 43 -3.23 -4.26 -13.56
C GLU A 43 -3.69 -4.92 -14.88
N PRO A 44 -3.34 -4.35 -16.05
CA PRO A 44 -3.64 -4.98 -17.34
C PRO A 44 -2.99 -6.36 -17.40
N LEU A 45 -3.78 -7.38 -17.73
CA LEU A 45 -3.34 -8.80 -17.84
C LEU A 45 -3.01 -9.49 -16.50
N SER A 46 -3.24 -8.85 -15.35
CA SER A 46 -3.06 -9.46 -14.03
C SER A 46 -4.31 -9.29 -13.17
N THR A 47 -4.51 -10.21 -12.22
CA THR A 47 -5.51 -10.05 -11.15
C THR A 47 -4.97 -9.23 -9.98
N GLU A 48 -3.71 -8.78 -10.03
CA GLU A 48 -3.09 -7.95 -9.02
C GLU A 48 -3.77 -6.58 -8.93
N ILE A 49 -4.00 -6.14 -7.69
CA ILE A 49 -4.56 -4.83 -7.37
C ILE A 49 -3.57 -3.75 -7.80
N ASN A 50 -4.06 -2.70 -8.47
CA ASN A 50 -3.28 -1.48 -8.67
C ASN A 50 -3.22 -0.68 -7.36
N TYR A 51 -2.21 -0.97 -6.54
CA TYR A 51 -2.04 -0.33 -5.22
C TYR A 51 -1.82 1.18 -5.33
N SER A 52 -1.09 1.63 -6.35
CA SER A 52 -0.81 3.06 -6.52
C SER A 52 -2.08 3.90 -6.69
N SER A 53 -3.10 3.39 -7.38
CA SER A 53 -4.38 4.09 -7.50
C SER A 53 -5.10 4.15 -6.15
N LEU A 54 -5.10 3.05 -5.39
CA LEU A 54 -5.75 2.99 -4.07
C LEU A 54 -5.09 3.90 -3.04
N GLN A 55 -3.76 4.03 -3.10
CA GLN A 55 -3.00 4.90 -2.20
C GLN A 55 -3.43 6.37 -2.30
N CYS A 56 -3.99 6.77 -3.45
CA CYS A 56 -4.48 8.12 -3.70
C CYS A 56 -5.95 8.32 -3.32
N GLY A 57 -6.69 7.25 -3.03
CA GLY A 57 -8.13 7.27 -2.79
C GLY A 57 -8.83 6.10 -3.45
N VAL A 58 -10.09 5.92 -3.12
CA VAL A 58 -10.88 4.76 -3.56
C VAL A 58 -12.08 5.20 -4.37
N ILE A 59 -12.37 4.45 -5.43
CA ILE A 59 -13.56 4.68 -6.25
C ILE A 59 -14.70 3.83 -5.68
N MET A 60 -15.86 4.45 -5.48
CA MET A 60 -17.07 3.78 -5.02
C MET A 60 -18.29 4.19 -5.86
N TYR A 61 -19.39 3.47 -5.73
CA TYR A 61 -20.69 3.89 -6.25
C TYR A 61 -21.61 4.26 -5.09
N ASN A 62 -22.29 5.40 -5.19
CA ASN A 62 -23.32 5.79 -4.22
C ASN A 62 -24.66 5.09 -4.51
N GLU A 63 -25.68 5.35 -3.69
CA GLU A 63 -27.03 4.78 -3.84
C GLU A 63 -27.66 5.05 -5.22
N LYS A 64 -27.26 6.14 -5.88
CA LYS A 64 -27.72 6.52 -7.23
C LYS A 64 -26.87 5.88 -8.34
N HIS A 65 -26.02 4.91 -8.02
CA HIS A 65 -25.06 4.26 -8.92
C HIS A 65 -24.10 5.24 -9.61
N LYS A 66 -23.90 6.43 -9.02
CA LYS A 66 -22.93 7.41 -9.54
C LYS A 66 -21.56 7.09 -8.97
N LYS A 67 -20.55 7.07 -9.84
CA LYS A 67 -19.14 6.97 -9.46
C LYS A 67 -18.76 8.16 -8.56
N VAL A 68 -18.24 7.87 -7.39
CA VAL A 68 -17.70 8.84 -6.43
C VAL A 68 -16.25 8.45 -6.14
N TYR A 69 -15.38 9.45 -6.01
CA TYR A 69 -14.00 9.26 -5.59
C TYR A 69 -13.88 9.72 -4.15
N LEU A 70 -13.57 8.79 -3.25
CA LEU A 70 -13.35 9.06 -1.83
C LEU A 70 -11.86 9.27 -1.60
N LYS A 71 -11.50 10.49 -1.19
CA LYS A 71 -10.10 10.88 -1.00
C LYS A 71 -9.60 10.46 0.39
N PRO A 72 -8.27 10.28 0.57
CA PRO A 72 -7.69 9.98 1.87
C PRO A 72 -8.08 10.98 2.96
N GLU A 73 -8.29 12.26 2.63
CA GLU A 73 -8.71 13.28 3.60
C GLU A 73 -10.10 13.05 4.20
N GLU A 74 -10.93 12.22 3.56
CA GLU A 74 -12.31 11.95 3.94
C GLU A 74 -12.45 10.65 4.77
N MET A 75 -11.35 9.94 5.02
CA MET A 75 -11.36 8.63 5.68
C MET A 75 -10.12 8.39 6.55
N LYS A 76 -10.29 7.58 7.59
CA LYS A 76 -9.20 7.08 8.45
C LYS A 76 -8.62 5.79 7.91
N GLU A 77 -9.49 4.86 7.51
CA GLU A 77 -9.09 3.51 7.09
C GLU A 77 -10.02 2.96 6.02
N VAL A 78 -9.51 2.04 5.19
CA VAL A 78 -10.27 1.27 4.20
C VAL A 78 -10.00 -0.21 4.38
N HIS A 79 -11.06 -1.01 4.32
CA HIS A 79 -11.02 -2.45 4.48
C HIS A 79 -11.82 -3.16 3.38
N PHE A 80 -11.26 -4.22 2.82
CA PHE A 80 -11.96 -5.10 1.89
C PHE A 80 -11.26 -6.45 1.79
N ASP A 81 -11.99 -7.46 1.32
CA ASP A 81 -11.45 -8.80 1.08
C ASP A 81 -11.28 -9.02 -0.43
N TYR A 82 -10.14 -9.58 -0.84
CA TYR A 82 -9.85 -9.88 -2.23
C TYR A 82 -8.95 -11.12 -2.34
N GLU A 83 -9.33 -12.09 -3.20
CA GLU A 83 -8.56 -13.33 -3.43
C GLU A 83 -8.20 -14.09 -2.13
N ASN A 84 -9.08 -14.06 -1.13
CA ASN A 84 -8.90 -14.64 0.22
C ASN A 84 -7.91 -13.89 1.13
N GLU A 85 -7.48 -12.69 0.76
CA GLU A 85 -6.71 -11.79 1.62
C GLU A 85 -7.58 -10.64 2.13
N HIS A 86 -7.40 -10.29 3.41
CA HIS A 86 -7.97 -9.06 3.98
C HIS A 86 -7.00 -7.90 3.77
N TYR A 87 -7.47 -6.85 3.13
CA TYR A 87 -6.70 -5.63 2.90
C TYR A 87 -7.15 -4.56 3.86
N ARG A 88 -6.18 -3.95 4.55
CA ARG A 88 -6.36 -2.77 5.38
C ARG A 88 -5.44 -1.67 4.87
N PHE A 89 -6.02 -0.51 4.61
CA PHE A 89 -5.28 0.71 4.29
C PHE A 89 -5.56 1.76 5.35
N VAL A 90 -4.53 2.48 5.77
CA VAL A 90 -4.63 3.51 6.82
C VAL A 90 -4.15 4.85 6.26
N THR A 91 -4.89 5.91 6.53
CA THR A 91 -4.58 7.26 6.09
C THR A 91 -3.50 7.89 6.95
N PHE A 92 -2.46 8.43 6.32
CA PHE A 92 -1.41 9.21 6.98
C PHE A 92 -1.20 10.55 6.27
N SER A 93 -0.72 11.54 7.02
CA SER A 93 -0.27 12.83 6.47
C SER A 93 1.10 12.71 5.79
N GLN A 94 1.38 13.62 4.86
CA GLN A 94 2.60 13.62 4.05
C GLN A 94 3.82 14.15 4.81
N ASP A 95 4.40 13.30 5.65
CA ASP A 95 5.67 13.53 6.37
C ASP A 95 6.87 12.83 5.72
N LEU A 96 6.64 11.68 5.08
CA LEU A 96 7.69 10.80 4.54
C LEU A 96 8.25 11.19 3.14
N ARG A 97 7.83 12.32 2.56
CA ARG A 97 8.17 12.75 1.19
C ARG A 97 7.94 11.65 0.14
N LEU A 98 6.88 10.86 0.33
CA LEU A 98 6.44 9.89 -0.68
C LEU A 98 5.88 10.63 -1.89
N CYS A 99 5.96 10.01 -3.07
CA CYS A 99 5.45 10.59 -4.31
C CYS A 99 4.00 11.04 -4.11
N SER A 100 3.66 12.28 -4.43
CA SER A 100 2.34 12.83 -4.11
C SER A 100 1.28 12.21 -5.02
N CYS A 101 0.25 11.63 -4.41
CA CYS A 101 -1.05 11.52 -5.03
C CYS A 101 -1.59 12.93 -5.29
N PHE A 102 -2.09 13.17 -6.51
CA PHE A 102 -2.60 14.46 -7.02
C PHE A 102 -3.09 15.43 -5.93
N TYR A 103 -2.26 16.42 -5.57
CA TYR A 103 -2.59 17.54 -4.67
C TYR A 103 -3.12 17.19 -3.26
N SER A 104 -2.99 15.94 -2.82
CA SER A 104 -3.39 15.50 -1.48
C SER A 104 -2.21 15.58 -0.52
N ASP A 105 -2.45 16.10 0.69
CA ASP A 105 -1.49 16.07 1.80
C ASP A 105 -1.58 14.76 2.60
N LYS A 106 -2.41 13.81 2.16
CA LYS A 106 -2.60 12.50 2.77
C LYS A 106 -2.50 11.38 1.76
N TYR A 107 -2.17 10.19 2.23
CA TYR A 107 -2.16 8.99 1.43
C TYR A 107 -2.59 7.80 2.27
N LEU A 108 -3.10 6.78 1.58
CA LEU A 108 -3.37 5.48 2.18
C LEU A 108 -2.10 4.62 2.13
N LEU A 109 -1.75 3.99 3.25
CA LEU A 109 -0.71 2.96 3.32
C LEU A 109 -1.33 1.59 3.54
N ARG A 110 -0.90 0.56 2.79
CA ARG A 110 -1.34 -0.81 3.04
C ARG A 110 -0.67 -1.33 4.30
N GLN A 111 -1.45 -1.76 5.29
CA GLN A 111 -0.94 -2.39 6.49
C GLN A 111 -0.75 -3.90 6.26
N LEU A 112 0.47 -4.38 6.45
CA LEU A 112 0.85 -5.79 6.25
C LEU A 112 0.95 -6.55 7.58
N ILE A 113 1.40 -5.89 8.63
CA ILE A 113 1.50 -6.45 9.98
C ILE A 113 0.90 -5.45 10.96
N ASP A 114 -0.04 -5.92 11.79
CA ASP A 114 -0.53 -5.18 12.95
C ASP A 114 0.20 -5.62 14.22
N GLY A 115 0.35 -4.70 15.18
CA GLY A 115 1.02 -4.95 16.45
C GLY A 115 1.62 -3.70 17.08
N ASN A 116 2.48 -3.91 18.07
CA ASN A 116 3.24 -2.83 18.72
C ASN A 116 4.25 -2.17 17.77
N LEU A 117 4.75 -2.92 16.79
CA LEU A 117 5.48 -2.47 15.62
C LEU A 117 4.69 -2.91 14.40
N LYS A 118 4.11 -1.93 13.70
CA LYS A 118 3.32 -2.13 12.50
C LYS A 118 4.22 -2.08 11.28
N LEU A 119 3.87 -2.86 10.25
CA LEU A 119 4.47 -2.78 8.92
C LEU A 119 3.45 -2.23 7.94
N PHE A 120 3.85 -1.19 7.23
CA PHE A 120 3.12 -0.61 6.12
C PHE A 120 3.94 -0.68 4.83
N THR A 121 3.26 -0.72 3.69
CA THR A 121 3.90 -0.57 2.37
C THR A 121 3.26 0.57 1.57
N TYR A 122 4.09 1.23 0.78
CA TYR A 122 3.73 2.24 -0.22
C TYR A 122 4.27 1.82 -1.59
N THR A 123 3.39 1.56 -2.55
CA THR A 123 3.77 1.28 -3.94
C THR A 123 3.89 2.59 -4.73
N PHE A 124 4.95 2.75 -5.51
CA PHE A 124 5.14 3.90 -6.39
C PHE A 124 5.41 3.44 -7.81
N HIS A 125 4.93 4.23 -8.78
CA HIS A 125 5.38 4.13 -10.17
C HIS A 125 6.15 5.40 -10.49
N ASN A 126 7.45 5.26 -10.75
CA ASN A 126 8.23 6.36 -11.30
C ASN A 126 8.35 6.18 -12.81
N GLN A 127 7.98 7.22 -13.54
CA GLN A 127 8.45 7.41 -14.91
C GLN A 127 9.88 7.92 -14.80
N GLY A 128 10.86 7.02 -14.82
CA GLY A 128 12.27 7.42 -14.77
C GLY A 128 12.62 8.24 -16.00
N ALA A 129 13.27 9.39 -15.81
CA ALA A 129 13.81 10.22 -16.89
C ALA A 129 15.09 9.64 -17.55
N MET A 130 15.29 8.32 -17.51
CA MET A 130 16.39 7.68 -18.24
C MET A 130 15.98 7.45 -19.69
N GLN A 131 16.18 8.49 -20.50
CA GLN A 131 16.21 8.38 -21.96
C GLN A 131 17.51 7.67 -22.39
N THR A 132 17.51 6.34 -22.41
CA THR A 132 18.48 5.58 -23.21
C THR A 132 17.73 4.92 -24.37
N GLY A 133 17.74 5.58 -25.53
CA GLY A 133 17.21 5.03 -26.78
C GLY A 133 15.72 5.30 -27.08
N GLY A 134 15.11 6.34 -26.49
CA GLY A 134 13.76 6.78 -26.86
C GLY A 134 12.60 5.98 -26.24
N ARG A 135 12.86 5.09 -25.28
CA ARG A 135 11.84 4.39 -24.50
C ARG A 135 12.00 4.71 -23.01
N THR A 136 11.01 5.40 -22.45
CA THR A 136 10.90 5.61 -21.00
C THR A 136 10.56 4.27 -20.36
N ALA A 137 11.47 3.70 -19.56
CA ALA A 137 11.16 2.53 -18.75
C ALA A 137 10.33 2.98 -17.54
N MET A 138 9.12 2.44 -17.42
CA MET A 138 8.31 2.60 -16.21
C MET A 138 8.83 1.63 -15.15
N PHE A 139 9.22 2.14 -13.98
CA PHE A 139 9.63 1.31 -12.86
C PHE A 139 8.61 1.43 -11.75
N SER A 140 8.10 0.30 -11.28
CA SER A 140 7.34 0.19 -10.05
C SER A 140 8.24 -0.29 -8.91
N GLY A 141 8.00 0.21 -7.71
CA GLY A 141 8.68 -0.25 -6.51
C GLY A 141 7.82 -0.10 -5.28
N GLU A 142 8.27 -0.69 -4.18
CA GLU A 142 7.62 -0.60 -2.87
C GLU A 142 8.57 0.00 -1.84
N VAL A 143 8.00 0.76 -0.91
CA VAL A 143 8.69 1.30 0.26
C VAL A 143 8.04 0.73 1.50
N ASN A 144 8.84 0.03 2.30
CA ASN A 144 8.42 -0.44 3.61
C ASN A 144 8.58 0.67 4.66
N ILE A 145 7.54 0.84 5.46
CA ILE A 145 7.38 1.89 6.46
C ILE A 145 6.99 1.23 7.78
N LEU A 146 7.66 1.59 8.87
CA LEU A 146 7.38 1.08 10.20
C LEU A 146 6.67 2.13 11.05
N GLN A 147 5.87 1.67 12.00
CA GLN A 147 5.31 2.53 13.04
C GLN A 147 5.31 1.80 14.37
N LYS A 148 5.91 2.40 15.40
CA LYS A 148 5.77 1.93 16.78
C LYS A 148 4.47 2.45 17.36
N GLN A 149 3.53 1.56 17.69
CA GLN A 149 2.21 1.90 18.24
C GLN A 149 1.52 2.97 17.39
N ASN A 150 1.32 4.18 17.93
CA ASN A 150 0.75 5.34 17.23
C ASN A 150 1.78 6.48 17.11
N GLY A 151 3.07 6.15 17.15
CA GLY A 151 4.17 7.11 17.00
C GLY A 151 4.42 7.51 15.54
N GLU A 152 5.56 8.15 15.32
CA GLU A 152 5.98 8.60 13.99
C GLU A 152 6.25 7.44 13.03
N LEU A 153 5.98 7.70 11.75
CA LEU A 153 6.33 6.78 10.68
C LEU A 153 7.83 6.77 10.45
N PHE A 154 8.38 5.59 10.23
CA PHE A 154 9.79 5.37 9.99
C PHE A 154 10.00 4.67 8.64
N LYS A 155 10.49 5.41 7.67
CA LYS A 155 10.87 4.86 6.37
C LYS A 155 12.22 4.14 6.49
N ILE A 156 12.24 2.86 6.08
CA ILE A 156 13.45 2.04 6.17
C ILE A 156 14.49 2.52 5.15
N ASP A 157 15.70 2.79 5.63
CA ASP A 157 16.87 2.97 4.77
C ASP A 157 17.55 1.62 4.56
N TYR A 158 17.33 1.02 3.38
CA TYR A 158 17.89 -0.27 3.01
C TYR A 158 19.42 -0.26 2.81
N PHE A 159 20.02 0.90 2.52
CA PHE A 159 21.47 1.02 2.37
C PHE A 159 22.16 1.03 3.73
N ASN A 160 21.57 1.73 4.70
CA ASN A 160 22.07 1.81 6.07
C ASN A 160 21.29 0.92 7.05
N PHE A 161 20.65 -0.15 6.55
CA PHE A 161 19.68 -0.96 7.29
C PHE A 161 20.14 -1.33 8.70
N LYS A 162 21.34 -1.92 8.84
CA LYS A 162 21.87 -2.33 10.14
C LYS A 162 21.93 -1.17 11.13
N LYS A 163 22.39 0.01 10.69
CA LYS A 163 22.52 1.20 11.54
C LYS A 163 21.13 1.74 11.92
N THR A 164 20.32 2.06 10.92
CA THR A 164 19.04 2.74 11.12
C THR A 164 18.03 1.88 11.86
N MET A 165 17.99 0.57 11.60
CA MET A 165 17.14 -0.36 12.34
C MET A 165 17.62 -0.58 13.78
N SER A 166 18.94 -0.65 14.02
CA SER A 166 19.47 -0.77 15.39
C SER A 166 19.13 0.46 16.23
N GLU A 167 19.22 1.66 15.65
CA GLU A 167 18.83 2.91 16.30
C GLU A 167 17.31 2.95 16.57
N TYR A 168 16.51 2.63 15.55
CA TYR A 168 15.05 2.64 15.66
C TYR A 168 14.53 1.63 16.68
N LEU A 169 15.14 0.44 16.77
CA LEU A 169 14.76 -0.66 17.68
C LEU A 169 15.59 -0.70 18.96
N SER A 170 16.22 0.41 19.35
CA SER A 170 17.08 0.51 20.54
C SER A 170 16.40 0.15 21.87
N ASP A 171 15.07 0.14 21.90
CA ASP A 171 14.25 -0.34 23.01
C ASP A 171 14.15 -1.88 23.10
N CYS A 172 14.71 -2.63 22.14
CA CYS A 172 14.83 -4.08 22.20
C CYS A 172 16.27 -4.57 21.96
N PRO A 173 17.11 -4.60 23.01
CA PRO A 173 18.54 -4.91 22.88
C PRO A 173 18.84 -6.28 22.25
N GLU A 174 18.04 -7.30 22.55
CA GLU A 174 18.23 -8.66 22.00
C GLU A 174 18.08 -8.68 20.47
N LEU A 175 17.05 -8.00 19.96
CA LEU A 175 16.80 -7.90 18.52
C LEU A 175 17.86 -7.04 17.83
N VAL A 176 18.31 -5.97 18.49
CA VAL A 176 19.41 -5.13 18.01
C VAL A 176 20.69 -5.94 17.88
N THR A 177 21.04 -6.78 18.86
CA THR A 177 22.21 -7.66 18.79
C THR A 177 22.14 -8.57 17.56
N LYS A 178 20.98 -9.20 17.30
CA LYS A 178 20.79 -10.06 16.11
C LYS A 178 20.99 -9.30 14.79
N ILE A 179 20.52 -8.06 14.71
CA ILE A 179 20.73 -7.18 13.54
C ILE A 179 22.23 -6.82 13.42
N GLN A 180 22.89 -6.51 14.53
CA GLN A 180 24.30 -6.14 14.54
C GLN A 180 25.22 -7.29 14.16
N GLU A 181 24.91 -8.50 14.61
CA GLU A 181 25.63 -9.73 14.29
C GLU A 181 25.29 -10.28 12.90
N LYS A 182 24.39 -9.62 12.15
CA LYS A 182 23.89 -10.04 10.83
C LYS A 182 23.15 -11.39 10.87
N ILE A 183 22.60 -11.77 12.01
CA ILE A 183 21.64 -12.88 12.12
C ILE A 183 20.35 -12.50 11.38
N TYR A 184 19.95 -11.23 11.49
CA TYR A 184 18.88 -10.66 10.67
C TYR A 184 19.40 -9.59 9.71
N GLY A 185 18.98 -9.71 8.45
CA GLY A 185 19.24 -8.74 7.40
C GLY A 185 17.98 -8.00 6.93
N LYS A 186 18.14 -7.20 5.89
CA LYS A 186 17.05 -6.48 5.24
C LYS A 186 15.94 -7.39 4.68
N ASP A 187 16.31 -8.60 4.29
CA ASP A 187 15.39 -9.59 3.72
C ASP A 187 14.59 -10.32 4.82
N ASP A 188 14.98 -10.16 6.10
CA ASP A 188 14.30 -10.74 7.27
C ASP A 188 13.33 -9.77 7.94
N LEU A 189 12.94 -8.68 7.26
CA LEU A 189 12.11 -7.62 7.85
C LEU A 189 10.85 -8.16 8.55
N TYR A 190 10.13 -9.10 7.93
CA TYR A 190 8.94 -9.72 8.53
C TYR A 190 9.28 -10.45 9.84
N LYS A 191 10.38 -11.20 9.89
CA LYS A 191 10.82 -11.92 11.10
C LYS A 191 11.20 -10.97 12.22
N ILE A 192 11.92 -9.88 11.88
CA ILE A 192 12.30 -8.83 12.83
C ILE A 192 11.06 -8.25 13.50
N ILE A 193 10.03 -7.91 12.71
CA ILE A 193 8.80 -7.30 13.21
C ILE A 193 7.99 -8.29 14.06
N GLN A 194 7.90 -9.55 13.63
CA GLN A 194 7.25 -10.61 14.40
C GLN A 194 7.95 -10.83 15.75
N GLU A 195 9.27 -10.94 15.77
CA GLU A 195 10.04 -11.07 17.01
C GLU A 195 9.86 -9.86 17.92
N TYR A 196 9.87 -8.64 17.35
CA TYR A 196 9.62 -7.43 18.14
C TYR A 196 8.25 -7.48 18.82
N ASN A 197 7.21 -7.84 18.05
CA ASN A 197 5.84 -7.90 18.55
C ASN A 197 5.62 -9.02 19.59
N GLN A 198 6.42 -10.08 19.56
CA GLN A 198 6.33 -11.19 20.52
C GLN A 198 7.14 -10.95 21.80
N SER A 199 8.39 -10.51 21.65
CA SER A 199 9.39 -10.57 22.74
C SER A 199 9.69 -9.21 23.36
N CYS A 200 9.60 -8.12 22.60
CA CYS A 200 10.12 -6.82 23.03
C CYS A 200 9.08 -5.94 23.77
N LYS A 201 7.78 -6.18 23.58
CA LYS A 201 6.71 -5.38 24.22
C LYS A 201 5.61 -6.18 24.92
N SER A 202 5.86 -7.46 25.20
CA SER A 202 5.02 -8.24 26.14
C SER A 202 5.32 -7.92 27.62
N GLY A 203 6.16 -6.92 27.92
CA GLY A 203 6.55 -6.55 29.27
C GLY A 203 6.79 -5.06 29.45
N LYS A 204 5.72 -4.29 29.72
CA LYS A 204 5.63 -3.23 30.74
C LYS A 204 4.23 -2.64 30.75
#